data_AF-A0A431A524-F1
#
_entry.id   AF-A0A431A524-F1
#
_cell.length_a   1.000
_cell.length_b   1.000
_cell.length_c   1.000
_cell.angle_alpha   90.00
_cell.angle_beta   90.00
_cell.angle_gamma   90.00
#
_symmetry.space_group_name_H-M   'P 1'
#
loop_
_entity.id
_entity.type
_entity.pdbx_description
1 polymer ?
#
loop_
_entity_poly.entity_id
_entity_poly.type
_entity_poly.pdbx_seq_one_letter_code
_entity_poly.pdbx_strand_id
1 'polypeptide(L)'
;MSEKYTPFEVEPTLLYEKDTYKIVAGKAYTNKDEKFCIGLKSNGFPVNSYLIFPPQLNLDLLKSLLGEDGAKIDEIIEFIKIIMEK
;
A
#
# COMPACT_ATOMS: atom_id res chain seq x y z
N MET A 1 23.40 -5.33 12.77
CA MET A 1 22.67 -4.05 12.66
C MET A 1 21.24 -4.39 12.28
N SER A 2 20.29 -4.30 13.20
CA SER A 2 18.86 -4.49 12.89
C SER A 2 18.28 -3.15 12.49
N GLU A 3 18.58 -2.71 11.28
CA GLU A 3 17.83 -1.63 10.66
C GLU A 3 16.38 -2.13 10.56
N LYS A 4 15.49 -1.46 11.27
CA LYS A 4 14.05 -1.69 11.18
C LYS A 4 13.68 -1.54 9.70
N TYR A 5 13.42 -2.66 9.03
CA TYR A 5 12.98 -2.66 7.64
C TYR A 5 11.55 -2.11 7.61
N THR A 6 11.42 -0.78 7.60
CA THR A 6 10.15 -0.09 7.41
C THR A 6 10.04 0.22 5.93
N PRO A 7 9.14 -0.45 5.19
CA PRO A 7 9.02 -0.22 3.75
C PRO A 7 8.46 1.17 3.42
N PHE A 8 7.88 1.85 4.40
CA PHE A 8 7.31 3.18 4.27
C PHE A 8 8.14 4.22 5.04
N GLU A 9 8.31 5.39 4.42
CA GLU A 9 8.99 6.55 5.02
C GLU A 9 8.13 7.20 6.12
N VAL A 10 6.80 7.14 5.96
CA VAL A 10 5.79 7.64 6.88
C VAL A 10 4.76 6.55 7.21
N GLU A 11 3.88 6.80 8.18
CA GLU A 11 2.80 5.87 8.48
C GLU A 11 1.91 5.69 7.23
N PRO A 12 1.70 4.44 6.76
CA PRO A 12 0.99 4.21 5.52
C PRO A 12 -0.52 4.34 5.71
N THR A 13 -1.18 4.91 4.73
CA THR A 13 -2.64 5.03 4.66
C THR A 13 -3.28 3.65 4.53
N LEU A 14 -4.24 3.35 5.39
CA LEU A 14 -5.08 2.16 5.25
C LEU A 14 -6.07 2.32 4.10
N LEU A 15 -5.97 1.45 3.09
CA LEU A 15 -6.87 1.44 1.94
C LEU A 15 -8.00 0.41 2.09
N TYR A 16 -7.69 -0.74 2.68
CA TYR A 16 -8.65 -1.83 2.85
C TYR A 16 -8.23 -2.71 4.03
N GLU A 17 -9.21 -3.19 4.79
CA GLU A 17 -9.00 -4.11 5.90
C GLU A 17 -10.00 -5.25 5.82
N LYS A 18 -9.50 -6.47 6.04
CA LYS A 18 -10.26 -7.70 6.20
C LYS A 18 -9.75 -8.43 7.44
N ASP A 19 -10.51 -9.41 7.92
CA ASP A 19 -10.16 -10.17 9.13
C ASP A 19 -8.75 -10.80 9.08
N THR A 20 -8.25 -11.11 7.89
CA THR A 20 -6.97 -11.82 7.69
C THR A 20 -5.83 -10.95 7.17
N TYR A 21 -6.12 -9.78 6.59
CA TYR A 21 -5.12 -8.88 6.01
C TYR A 21 -5.59 -7.43 5.89
N LYS A 22 -4.63 -6.52 5.75
CA LYS A 22 -4.82 -5.10 5.49
C LYS A 22 -3.98 -4.70 4.28
N ILE A 23 -4.54 -3.83 3.46
CA ILE A 23 -3.83 -3.21 2.34
C ILE A 23 -3.60 -1.75 2.73
N VAL A 24 -2.34 -1.35 2.65
CA VAL A 24 -1.91 0.01 2.97
C VAL A 24 -1.13 0.59 1.80
N ALA A 25 -1.20 1.90 1.61
CA ALA A 25 -0.38 2.62 0.65
C ALA A 25 0.38 3.74 1.34
N GLY A 26 1.62 3.96 0.92
CA GLY A 26 2.44 4.99 1.53
C GLY A 26 3.70 5.25 0.72
N LYS A 27 4.39 6.33 1.06
CA LYS A 27 5.64 6.71 0.41
C LYS A 27 6.72 5.65 0.68
N ALA A 28 7.32 5.14 -0.38
CA ALA A 28 8.36 4.12 -0.31
C ALA A 28 9.62 4.67 0.37
N TYR A 29 10.19 3.96 1.34
CA TYR A 29 11.47 4.35 1.94
C TYR A 29 12.66 4.02 1.01
N THR A 30 12.58 2.90 0.29
CA THR A 30 13.74 2.31 -0.41
C THR A 30 13.87 2.70 -1.87
N ASN A 31 12.84 3.27 -2.50
CA ASN A 31 12.84 3.54 -3.94
C ASN A 31 12.42 4.99 -4.21
N LYS A 32 13.39 5.89 -4.38
CA LYS A 32 13.14 7.33 -4.59
C LYS A 32 12.44 7.65 -5.91
N ASP A 33 12.53 6.75 -6.88
CA ASP A 33 11.83 6.84 -8.16
C ASP A 33 10.33 6.48 -8.04
N GLU A 34 9.97 5.66 -7.05
CA GLU A 34 8.59 5.29 -6.78
C GLU A 34 8.02 6.19 -5.68
N LYS A 35 7.24 7.19 -6.09
CA LYS A 35 6.58 8.15 -5.18
C LYS A 35 5.74 7.48 -4.08
N PHE A 36 5.29 6.24 -4.30
CA PHE A 36 4.54 5.45 -3.31
C PHE A 36 4.65 3.94 -3.62
N CYS A 37 4.42 3.12 -2.59
CA CYS A 37 4.30 1.67 -2.65
C CYS A 37 2.97 1.23 -2.03
N ILE A 38 2.45 0.09 -2.48
CA ILE A 38 1.34 -0.59 -1.81
C ILE A 38 1.89 -1.79 -1.06
N GLY A 39 1.52 -1.89 0.21
CA GLY A 39 1.86 -3.01 1.08
C GLY A 39 0.64 -3.83 1.44
N LEU A 40 0.76 -5.15 1.34
CA LEU A 40 -0.16 -6.08 1.97
C LEU A 40 0.44 -6.56 3.29
N LYS A 41 -0.32 -6.39 4.36
CA LYS A 41 0.00 -6.83 5.73
C LYS A 41 -0.99 -7.89 6.14
N SER A 42 -0.54 -9.09 6.46
CA SER A 42 -1.42 -10.09 7.07
C SER A 42 -1.56 -9.81 8.57
N ASN A 43 -2.76 -9.98 9.11
CA ASN A 43 -3.05 -9.77 10.54
C ASN A 43 -2.33 -10.79 11.44
N GLY A 44 -1.94 -11.95 10.89
CA GLY A 44 -1.19 -12.99 11.62
C GLY A 44 0.33 -12.84 11.57
N PHE A 45 0.87 -11.85 10.85
CA PHE A 45 2.31 -11.67 10.68
C PHE A 45 2.88 -10.58 11.62
N PRO A 46 4.20 -10.60 11.91
CA PRO A 46 4.86 -9.58 12.71
C PRO A 46 4.59 -8.17 12.17
N VAL A 47 4.53 -7.18 13.07
CA VAL A 47 4.10 -5.79 12.82
C VAL A 47 4.76 -5.12 11.61
N ASN A 48 6.00 -5.50 11.26
CA ASN A 48 6.78 -4.91 10.17
C ASN A 48 6.87 -5.78 8.91
N SER A 49 6.03 -6.81 8.78
CA SER A 49 6.02 -7.68 7.60
C SER A 49 5.00 -7.16 6.58
N TYR A 50 5.51 -6.53 5.53
CA TYR A 50 4.70 -6.07 4.40
C TYR A 50 5.20 -6.72 3.11
N LEU A 51 4.26 -7.23 2.32
CA LEU A 51 4.50 -7.58 0.93
C LEU A 51 4.32 -6.31 0.09
N ILE A 52 5.42 -5.81 -0.46
CA ILE A 52 5.42 -4.62 -1.31
C ILE A 52 5.25 -5.03 -2.77
N PHE A 53 4.25 -4.47 -3.43
CA PHE A 53 3.99 -4.72 -4.83
C PHE A 53 4.74 -3.73 -5.73
N PRO A 54 5.22 -4.18 -6.91
CA PRO A 54 5.80 -3.29 -7.91
C PRO A 54 4.71 -2.36 -8.48
N PRO A 55 5.08 -1.18 -9.00
CA PRO A 55 4.17 -0.09 -9.37
C PRO A 55 3.16 -0.46 -10.46
N GLN A 56 3.51 -1.39 -11.34
CA GLN A 56 2.57 -1.92 -12.34
C GLN A 56 1.42 -2.70 -11.67
N LEU A 57 1.74 -3.53 -10.68
CA LEU A 57 0.75 -4.28 -9.90
C LEU A 57 -0.06 -3.37 -8.95
N ASN A 58 0.50 -2.22 -8.57
CA ASN A 58 -0.19 -1.26 -7.70
C ASN A 58 -1.48 -0.71 -8.33
N LEU A 59 -1.46 -0.37 -9.63
CA LEU A 59 -2.62 0.23 -10.29
C LEU A 59 -3.77 -0.77 -10.45
N ASP A 60 -3.49 -2.00 -10.88
CA ASP A 60 -4.50 -3.04 -11.06
C ASP A 60 -5.10 -3.50 -9.72
N LEU A 61 -4.28 -3.53 -8.67
CA LEU A 61 -4.74 -3.79 -7.30
C LEU A 61 -5.68 -2.67 -6.82
N LEU A 62 -5.30 -1.40 -6.97
CA LEU A 62 -6.16 -0.27 -6.57
C LEU A 62 -7.49 -0.27 -7.32
N LYS A 63 -7.47 -0.53 -8.63
CA LYS A 63 -8.70 -0.64 -9.43
C LYS A 63 -9.59 -1.78 -8.97
N SER A 64 -9.00 -2.91 -8.59
CA SER A 64 -9.76 -4.04 -8.05
C SER A 64 -10.41 -3.71 -6.71
N LEU A 65 -9.73 -2.91 -5.87
CA LEU A 65 -10.26 -2.47 -4.58
C LEU A 65 -11.42 -1.47 -4.67
N LEU A 66 -11.58 -0.75 -5.80
CA LEU A 66 -12.72 0.16 -6.00
C LEU A 66 -14.08 -0.57 -5.97
N GLY A 67 -14.09 -1.89 -6.23
CA GLY A 67 -15.29 -2.73 -6.19
C GLY A 67 -15.48 -3.52 -4.89
N GLU A 68 -14.56 -3.43 -3.94
CA GLU A 68 -14.62 -4.17 -2.68
C GLU A 68 -15.39 -3.39 -1.59
N ASP A 69 -16.32 -4.06 -0.92
CA ASP A 69 -17.06 -3.50 0.20
C ASP A 69 -16.12 -3.25 1.39
N GLY A 70 -16.17 -2.04 1.96
CA GLY A 70 -15.28 -1.61 3.06
C GLY A 70 -13.93 -1.02 2.62
N ALA A 71 -13.68 -0.90 1.30
CA ALA A 71 -12.52 -0.17 0.79
C ALA A 71 -12.68 1.34 0.95
N LYS A 72 -11.57 2.04 1.27
CA LYS A 72 -11.54 3.51 1.31
C LYS A 72 -11.38 4.05 -0.11
N ILE A 73 -12.49 4.10 -0.84
CA ILE A 73 -12.54 4.47 -2.25
C ILE A 73 -11.90 5.84 -2.51
N ASP A 74 -12.15 6.85 -1.67
CA ASP A 74 -11.56 8.19 -1.81
C ASP A 74 -10.02 8.16 -1.79
N GLU A 75 -9.44 7.45 -0.81
CA GLU A 75 -7.97 7.29 -0.69
C GLU A 75 -7.41 6.53 -1.90
N ILE A 76 -8.08 5.44 -2.31
CA ILE A 76 -7.69 4.64 -3.47
C ILE A 76 -7.65 5.50 -4.74
N ILE A 77 -8.67 6.33 -4.96
CA ILE A 77 -8.73 7.24 -6.11
C ILE A 77 -7.60 8.27 -6.06
N GLU A 78 -7.27 8.81 -4.88
CA GLU A 78 -6.15 9.73 -4.71
C GLU A 78 -4.81 9.07 -5.10
N PHE A 79 -4.55 7.86 -4.61
CA PHE A 79 -3.37 7.11 -5.01
C PHE A 79 -3.35 6.81 -6.51
N ILE A 80 -4.48 6.40 -7.11
CA ILE A 80 -4.60 6.19 -8.56
C ILE A 80 -4.22 7.45 -9.34
N LYS A 81 -4.73 8.63 -8.92
CA LYS A 81 -4.38 9.91 -9.55
C LYS A 81 -2.90 10.19 -9.44
N ILE A 82 -2.28 9.97 -8.29
CA ILE A 82 -0.83 10.14 -8.10
C ILE A 82 -0.01 9.21 -9.02
N ILE A 83 -0.48 7.98 -9.28
CA ILE A 83 0.15 7.07 -10.26
C ILE A 83 0.01 7.62 -11.68
N MET A 84 -1.17 8.12 -12.02
CA MET A 84 -1.57 8.49 -13.38
C MET A 84 -1.12 9.90 -13.80
N GLU A 85 -0.97 10.85 -12.87
CA GLU A 85 -0.40 12.20 -13.10
C GLU A 85 1.14 12.15 -13.31
N LYS A 86 1.61 11.12 -14.00
CA LYS A 86 3.00 10.90 -14.34
C LYS A 86 3.50 11.93 -15.35
#